data_AF-A0A942Z3V3-F1
#
_entry.id   AF-A0A942Z3V3-F1
#
_cell.length_a   1.000
_cell.length_b   1.000
_cell.length_c   1.000
_cell.angle_alpha   90.00
_cell.angle_beta   90.00
_cell.angle_gamma   90.00
#
_symmetry.space_group_name_H-M   'P 1'
#
loop_
_entity.id
_entity.type
_entity.pdbx_description
1 polymer ?
#
loop_
_entity_poly.entity_id
_entity_poly.type
_entity_poly.pdbx_seq_one_letter_code
_entity_poly.pdbx_strand_id
1 'polypeptide(L)'
;MKTLHHNHDSNQQHLTVNLSIPIPTDSVIITKVELETLKQQELKGVYWTMQDLEKRINRKNEWIKENILYPTKFNKILDVNQGGFVFYPQSRGQSWSFHAIKMAEFLDKNFQQIFSQENKVA
;
A
#
# COMPACT_ATOMS: atom_id res chain seq x y z
N MET A 1 57.74 1.80 40.16
CA MET A 1 56.27 1.71 40.18
C MET A 1 55.71 3.02 39.64
N LYS A 2 54.66 2.94 38.81
CA LYS A 2 53.87 4.00 38.13
C LYS A 2 54.21 4.29 36.66
N THR A 3 53.55 3.52 35.81
CA THR A 3 53.22 3.77 34.40
C THR A 3 52.25 4.95 34.28
N LEU A 4 52.54 5.92 33.41
CA LEU A 4 51.63 7.00 33.02
C LEU A 4 50.95 6.60 31.70
N HIS A 5 49.68 6.22 31.78
CA HIS A 5 48.81 6.06 30.62
C HIS A 5 48.54 7.43 29.99
N HIS A 6 49.03 7.66 28.77
CA HIS A 6 48.53 8.76 27.93
C HIS A 6 47.25 8.28 27.24
N ASN A 7 46.10 8.71 27.74
CA ASN A 7 44.85 8.64 27.01
C ASN A 7 44.88 9.70 25.90
N HIS A 8 44.75 9.25 24.66
CA HIS A 8 44.59 10.10 23.50
C HIS A 8 43.14 10.63 23.51
N ASP A 9 42.94 11.83 24.06
CA ASP A 9 41.64 12.50 24.00
C ASP A 9 41.34 12.91 22.56
N SER A 10 40.28 12.30 22.02
CA SER A 10 39.67 12.60 20.73
C SER A 10 39.26 14.07 20.68
N ASN A 11 40.05 14.90 20.01
CA ASN A 11 39.80 16.34 19.91
C ASN A 11 38.60 16.59 18.97
N GLN A 12 37.37 16.61 19.52
CA GLN A 12 36.17 16.96 18.76
C GLN A 12 35.99 18.48 18.75
N GLN A 13 36.19 19.06 17.57
CA GLN A 13 35.99 20.49 17.34
C GLN A 13 34.54 20.71 16.90
N HIS A 14 33.78 21.48 17.67
CA HIS A 14 32.41 21.85 17.33
C HIS A 14 32.41 23.27 16.75
N LEU A 15 32.03 23.39 15.48
CA LEU A 15 31.84 24.67 14.80
C LEU A 15 30.34 24.95 14.66
N THR A 16 29.85 26.01 15.28
CA THR A 16 28.47 26.48 15.10
C THR A 16 28.45 27.55 14.01
N VAL A 17 27.90 27.21 12.84
CA VAL A 17 27.73 28.13 11.72
C VAL A 17 26.25 28.50 11.61
N ASN A 18 25.97 29.80 11.55
CA ASN A 18 24.64 30.29 11.20
C ASN A 18 24.59 30.52 9.69
N LEU A 19 23.98 29.58 8.97
CA LEU A 19 23.79 29.65 7.52
C LEU A 19 22.32 29.91 7.20
N SER A 20 22.06 30.93 6.39
CA SER A 20 20.72 31.21 5.86
C SER A 20 20.60 30.65 4.45
N ILE A 21 19.90 29.54 4.29
CA ILE A 21 19.60 28.94 2.99
C ILE A 21 18.19 29.39 2.59
N PRO A 22 18.04 30.29 1.60
CA PRO A 22 16.73 30.71 1.17
C PRO A 22 16.01 29.55 0.48
N ILE A 23 14.71 29.42 0.75
CA ILE A 23 13.86 28.47 0.05
C ILE A 23 13.59 29.05 -1.36
N PRO A 24 13.74 28.25 -2.43
CA PRO A 24 13.37 28.70 -3.78
C PRO A 24 11.92 29.18 -3.85
N THR A 25 11.63 30.15 -4.70
CA THR A 25 10.30 30.79 -4.79
C THR A 25 9.16 29.85 -5.20
N ASP A 26 9.50 28.70 -5.78
CA ASP A 26 8.59 27.65 -6.23
C ASP A 26 8.55 26.44 -5.28
N SER A 27 9.21 26.54 -4.13
CA SER A 27 9.40 25.44 -3.19
C SER A 27 8.73 25.72 -1.84
N VAL A 28 8.21 24.66 -1.19
CA VAL A 28 7.66 24.71 0.16
C VAL A 28 8.28 23.62 1.01
N ILE A 29 8.57 23.94 2.29
CA ILE A 29 9.04 22.94 3.25
C ILE A 29 7.82 22.26 3.87
N ILE A 30 7.80 20.93 3.79
CA ILE A 30 6.82 20.09 4.47
C ILE A 30 7.52 18.98 5.25
N THR A 31 6.83 18.42 6.24
CA THR A 31 7.36 17.28 6.99
C THR A 31 7.33 16.01 6.13
N LYS A 32 8.19 15.04 6.46
CA LYS A 32 8.20 13.74 5.76
C LYS A 32 6.84 13.02 5.85
N VAL A 33 6.20 13.06 7.02
CA VAL A 33 4.87 12.45 7.24
C VAL A 33 3.80 13.11 6.37
N GLU A 34 3.86 14.44 6.23
CA GLU A 34 2.95 15.19 5.36
C GLU A 34 3.19 14.87 3.88
N LEU A 35 4.46 14.79 3.44
CA LEU A 35 4.81 14.39 2.08
C LEU A 35 4.28 12.98 1.74
N GLU A 36 4.44 12.02 2.65
CA GLU A 36 3.92 10.66 2.48
C GLU A 36 2.39 10.65 2.41
N THR A 37 1.73 11.46 3.24
CA THR A 37 0.27 11.61 3.25
C THR A 37 -0.24 12.21 1.93
N LEU A 38 0.41 13.26 1.42
CA LEU A 38 0.07 13.89 0.13
C LEU A 38 0.24 12.92 -1.04
N LYS A 39 1.34 12.14 -1.06
CA LYS A 39 1.55 11.07 -2.05
C LYS A 39 0.48 9.98 -1.97
N GLN A 40 0.06 9.60 -0.77
CA GLN A 40 -1.04 8.66 -0.59
C GLN A 40 -2.38 9.25 -1.03
N GLN A 41 -2.61 10.56 -0.83
CA GLN A 41 -3.82 11.26 -1.24
C GLN A 41 -3.95 11.37 -2.76
N GLU A 42 -2.85 11.53 -3.49
CA GLU A 42 -2.84 11.47 -4.97
C GLU A 42 -3.32 10.11 -5.50
N LEU A 43 -3.08 9.03 -4.74
CA LEU A 43 -3.53 7.68 -5.06
C LEU A 43 -4.98 7.39 -4.58
N LYS A 44 -5.61 8.30 -3.82
CA LYS A 44 -6.99 8.16 -3.37
C LYS A 44 -7.95 8.45 -4.52
N GLY A 45 -8.93 7.56 -4.71
CA GLY A 45 -9.92 7.68 -5.79
C GLY A 45 -9.58 6.88 -7.05
N VAL A 46 -8.46 6.15 -7.09
CA VAL A 46 -8.21 5.17 -8.14
C VAL A 46 -9.06 3.93 -7.89
N TYR A 47 -10.00 3.69 -8.80
CA TYR A 47 -10.81 2.48 -8.81
C TYR A 47 -10.34 1.55 -9.92
N TRP A 48 -10.24 0.27 -9.60
CA TRP A 48 -10.03 -0.78 -10.59
C TRP A 48 -11.36 -1.25 -11.13
N THR A 49 -11.31 -1.68 -12.39
CA THR A 49 -12.35 -2.46 -13.05
C THR A 49 -12.06 -3.96 -12.89
N MET A 50 -12.98 -4.80 -13.36
CA MET A 50 -12.73 -6.25 -13.44
C MET A 50 -11.51 -6.56 -14.33
N GLN A 51 -11.32 -5.83 -15.44
CA GLN A 51 -10.19 -6.05 -16.36
C GLN A 51 -8.85 -5.74 -15.70
N ASP A 52 -8.80 -4.74 -14.82
CA ASP A 52 -7.58 -4.41 -14.07
C ASP A 52 -7.22 -5.53 -13.09
N LEU A 53 -8.22 -6.13 -12.44
CA LEU A 53 -8.03 -7.29 -11.58
C LEU A 53 -7.57 -8.52 -12.35
N GLU A 54 -8.14 -8.79 -13.52
CA GLU A 54 -7.69 -9.89 -14.39
C GLU A 54 -6.21 -9.75 -14.75
N LYS A 55 -5.77 -8.53 -15.12
CA LYS A 55 -4.36 -8.25 -15.45
C LYS A 55 -3.43 -8.44 -14.25
N ARG A 56 -3.87 -8.03 -13.06
CA ARG A 56 -3.03 -8.08 -11.84
C ARG A 56 -2.90 -9.48 -11.25
N ILE A 57 -4.00 -10.23 -11.25
CA ILE A 57 -4.04 -11.60 -10.71
C ILE A 57 -3.59 -12.61 -11.77
N ASN A 58 -3.57 -12.21 -13.05
CA ASN A 58 -3.30 -13.07 -14.19
C ASN A 58 -4.26 -14.28 -14.24
N ARG A 59 -5.53 -14.04 -13.92
CA ARG A 59 -6.62 -15.03 -13.95
C ARG A 59 -7.87 -14.40 -14.55
N LYS A 60 -8.73 -15.23 -15.15
CA LYS A 60 -9.98 -14.79 -15.78
C LYS A 60 -11.03 -14.40 -14.74
N ASN A 61 -12.00 -13.59 -15.16
CA ASN A 61 -13.07 -13.10 -14.30
C ASN A 61 -13.83 -14.23 -13.59
N GLU A 62 -14.07 -15.37 -14.26
CA GLU A 62 -14.82 -16.49 -13.65
C GLU A 62 -14.05 -17.01 -12.43
N TRP A 63 -12.75 -17.25 -12.59
CA TRP A 63 -11.89 -17.73 -11.52
C TRP A 63 -11.81 -16.71 -10.36
N ILE A 64 -11.68 -15.42 -10.68
CA ILE A 64 -11.61 -14.35 -9.66
C ILE A 64 -12.91 -14.29 -8.86
N LYS A 65 -14.06 -14.41 -9.52
CA LYS A 65 -15.37 -14.45 -8.85
C LYS A 65 -15.45 -15.64 -7.89
N GLU A 66 -15.08 -16.83 -8.34
CA GLU A 66 -15.20 -18.06 -7.56
C GLU A 66 -14.20 -18.15 -6.40
N ASN A 67 -12.99 -17.62 -6.56
CA ASN A 67 -11.90 -17.81 -5.60
C ASN A 67 -11.66 -16.60 -4.69
N ILE A 68 -12.12 -15.41 -5.11
CA ILE A 68 -11.84 -14.15 -4.41
C ILE A 68 -13.13 -13.41 -4.04
N LEU A 69 -14.06 -13.21 -4.99
CA LEU A 69 -15.18 -12.27 -4.77
C LEU A 69 -16.42 -12.89 -4.12
N TYR A 70 -16.76 -14.13 -4.46
CA TYR A 70 -17.95 -14.83 -3.95
C TYR A 70 -17.73 -15.76 -2.76
N PRO A 71 -16.51 -16.27 -2.45
CA PRO A 71 -16.31 -17.02 -1.21
C PRO A 71 -16.81 -16.23 -0.01
N THR A 72 -17.72 -16.81 0.77
CA THR A 72 -18.37 -16.14 1.91
C THR A 72 -17.37 -15.56 2.92
N LYS A 73 -16.19 -16.18 3.04
CA LYS A 73 -15.07 -15.70 3.86
C LYS A 73 -14.54 -14.33 3.42
N PHE A 74 -14.50 -14.07 2.12
CA PHE A 74 -13.93 -12.86 1.53
C PHE A 74 -15.02 -11.86 1.19
N ASN A 75 -16.16 -12.31 0.67
CA ASN A 75 -17.29 -11.45 0.33
C ASN A 75 -17.70 -10.52 1.49
N LYS A 76 -17.71 -11.02 2.73
CA LYS A 76 -18.03 -10.21 3.92
C LYS A 76 -17.07 -9.07 4.21
N ILE A 77 -15.82 -9.21 3.77
CA ILE A 77 -14.75 -8.23 3.95
C ILE A 77 -14.70 -7.28 2.76
N LEU A 78 -15.02 -7.80 1.57
CA LEU A 78 -14.92 -7.08 0.31
C LEU A 78 -16.13 -6.21 0.02
N ASP A 79 -17.35 -6.68 0.31
CA ASP A 79 -18.59 -6.00 -0.07
C ASP A 79 -18.77 -4.64 0.61
N VAL A 80 -18.92 -3.59 -0.19
CA VAL A 80 -19.13 -2.21 0.27
C VAL A 80 -20.38 -2.08 1.14
N ASN A 81 -21.43 -2.89 0.91
CA ASN A 81 -22.64 -2.89 1.74
C ASN A 81 -22.39 -3.45 3.15
N GLN A 82 -21.25 -4.12 3.34
CA GLN A 82 -20.80 -4.70 4.61
C GLN A 82 -19.60 -3.92 5.20
N GLY A 83 -19.31 -2.72 4.67
CA GLY A 83 -18.18 -1.89 5.09
C GLY A 83 -16.86 -2.18 4.36
N GLY A 84 -16.91 -3.02 3.32
CA GLY A 84 -15.77 -3.35 2.47
C GLY A 84 -15.40 -2.27 1.45
N PHE A 85 -14.79 -2.69 0.35
CA PHE A 85 -14.16 -1.81 -0.64
C PHE A 85 -14.34 -2.28 -2.08
N VAL A 86 -15.32 -3.15 -2.31
CA VAL A 86 -15.72 -3.70 -3.61
C VAL A 86 -17.20 -3.45 -3.81
N PHE A 87 -17.53 -2.82 -4.94
CA PHE A 87 -18.89 -2.64 -5.39
C PHE A 87 -19.30 -3.78 -6.32
N TYR A 88 -20.32 -4.53 -5.90
CA TYR A 88 -20.92 -5.62 -6.66
C TYR A 88 -22.10 -5.09 -7.49
N PRO A 89 -22.07 -5.16 -8.82
CA PRO A 89 -23.17 -4.68 -9.66
C PRO A 89 -24.41 -5.57 -9.48
N GLN A 90 -25.56 -4.95 -9.22
CA GLN A 90 -26.84 -5.63 -9.00
C GLN A 90 -27.84 -5.43 -10.14
N SER A 91 -27.66 -4.38 -10.95
CA SER A 91 -28.54 -4.04 -12.07
C SER A 91 -27.78 -3.87 -13.39
N ARG A 92 -28.52 -3.97 -14.50
CA ARG A 92 -27.96 -3.73 -15.84
C ARG A 92 -27.45 -2.29 -15.93
N GLY A 93 -26.20 -2.13 -16.38
CA GLY A 93 -25.53 -0.83 -16.51
C GLY A 93 -24.55 -0.53 -15.37
N GLN A 94 -24.55 -1.32 -14.30
CA GLN A 94 -23.55 -1.21 -13.24
C GLN A 94 -22.31 -2.05 -13.58
N SER A 95 -21.13 -1.49 -13.31
CA SER A 95 -19.84 -2.17 -13.47
C SER A 95 -19.22 -2.44 -12.10
N TRP A 96 -18.36 -3.46 -12.04
CA TRP A 96 -17.55 -3.73 -10.86
C TRP A 96 -16.59 -2.57 -10.61
N SER A 97 -16.50 -2.13 -9.36
CA SER A 97 -15.54 -1.12 -8.92
C SER A 97 -14.83 -1.58 -7.67
N PHE A 98 -13.50 -1.54 -7.67
CA PHE A 98 -12.68 -1.97 -6.54
C PHE A 98 -11.80 -0.81 -6.13
N HIS A 99 -11.77 -0.48 -4.83
CA HIS A 99 -10.83 0.52 -4.35
C HIS A 99 -9.41 -0.04 -4.49
N ALA A 100 -8.61 0.54 -5.40
CA ALA A 100 -7.33 -0.03 -5.83
C ALA A 100 -6.39 -0.38 -4.67
N ILE A 101 -6.14 0.61 -3.79
CA ILE A 101 -5.23 0.44 -2.65
C ILE A 101 -5.70 -0.69 -1.71
N LYS A 102 -6.96 -0.64 -1.26
CA LYS A 102 -7.51 -1.64 -0.34
C LYS A 102 -7.55 -3.04 -0.94
N MET A 103 -7.87 -3.14 -2.24
CA MET A 103 -7.86 -4.41 -2.95
C MET A 103 -6.44 -4.97 -3.10
N ALA A 104 -5.45 -4.13 -3.40
CA ALA A 104 -4.04 -4.55 -3.44
C ALA A 104 -3.59 -5.11 -2.10
N GLU A 105 -3.81 -4.37 -1.00
CA GLU A 105 -3.47 -4.83 0.35
C GLU A 105 -4.17 -6.14 0.72
N PHE A 106 -5.43 -6.30 0.32
CA PHE A 106 -6.17 -7.53 0.56
C PHE A 106 -5.57 -8.73 -0.18
N LEU A 107 -5.21 -8.55 -1.45
CA LEU A 107 -4.59 -9.60 -2.25
C LEU A 107 -3.24 -10.02 -1.66
N ASP A 108 -2.42 -9.06 -1.23
CA ASP A 108 -1.13 -9.33 -0.60
C ASP A 108 -1.29 -10.12 0.71
N LYS A 109 -2.22 -9.68 1.58
CA LYS A 109 -2.50 -10.35 2.87
C LYS A 109 -3.05 -11.76 2.71
N ASN A 110 -3.85 -12.00 1.67
CA ASN A 110 -4.52 -13.29 1.45
C ASN A 110 -3.85 -14.13 0.35
N PHE A 111 -2.66 -13.75 -0.10
CA PHE A 111 -1.96 -14.36 -1.23
C PHE A 111 -1.88 -15.89 -1.09
N GLN A 112 -1.35 -16.37 0.05
CA GLN A 112 -1.26 -17.80 0.31
C GLN A 112 -2.63 -18.47 0.24
N GLN A 113 -3.68 -17.89 0.81
CA GLN A 113 -5.00 -18.51 0.83
C GLN A 113 -5.66 -18.55 -0.56
N ILE A 114 -5.40 -17.54 -1.38
CA ILE A 114 -5.90 -17.43 -2.76
C ILE A 114 -5.21 -18.45 -3.67
N PHE A 115 -3.90 -18.64 -3.53
CA PHE A 115 -3.10 -19.47 -4.43
C PHE A 115 -2.80 -20.89 -3.89
N SER A 116 -2.99 -21.17 -2.60
CA SER A 116 -2.73 -22.52 -2.02
C SER A 116 -3.81 -23.56 -2.33
N GLN A 117 -5.00 -23.15 -2.80
CA GLN A 117 -6.06 -24.10 -3.16
C GLN A 117 -5.78 -24.85 -4.48
N GLU A 118 -4.73 -24.48 -5.22
CA GLU A 118 -4.38 -25.07 -6.51
C GLU A 118 -3.81 -26.50 -6.39
N ASN A 119 -3.42 -26.95 -5.19
CA ASN A 119 -2.84 -28.27 -4.95
C ASN A 119 -3.86 -29.41 -4.71
N LYS A 120 -5.14 -29.26 -5.10
CA LYS A 120 -6.16 -30.32 -4.94
C LYS A 120 -6.52 -31.07 -6.22
N VAL A 121 -5.71 -30.96 -7.26
CA VAL A 121 -5.80 -31.84 -8.44
C VAL A 121 -4.40 -32.31 -8.80
N ALA A 122 -3.99 -33.39 -8.12
CA ALA A 122 -3.00 -34.34 -8.59
C ALA A 122 -3.73 -35.67 -8.84
#